data_AF-A0A8T8SAZ3-F1
#
_entry.id   AF-A0A8T8SAZ3-F1
#
_cell.length_a   1.000
_cell.length_b   1.000
_cell.length_c   1.000
_cell.angle_alpha   90.00
_cell.angle_beta   90.00
_cell.angle_gamma   90.00
#
_symmetry.space_group_name_H-M   'P 1'
#
loop_
_entity.id
_entity.type
_entity.pdbx_description
1 polymer ?
#
loop_
_entity_poly.entity_id
_entity_poly.type
_entity_poly.pdbx_seq_one_letter_code
_entity_poly.pdbx_strand_id
1 'polypeptide(L)'
;MSSLNIPTKPNHDGEQVAEGYYGNLEPAHQRSLREMWRRFHELYERNVEVSERLEKAGGPTSEGFAAMDENKAKKGPKGDAAMDDAKKAEELKEMNQFLEKYGGPYLRRAFWEFTKLDHPDTTMLRFLRARKWDVDRALAMLAA
;
A
#
# COMPACT_ATOMS: atom_id res chain seq x y z
N MET A 1 20.80 6.07 17.92
CA MET A 1 19.51 6.13 17.20
C MET A 1 18.52 6.73 18.17
N SER A 2 18.03 7.95 17.93
CA SER A 2 17.00 8.51 18.81
C SER A 2 15.73 7.71 18.57
N SER A 3 15.35 6.88 19.54
CA SER A 3 14.03 6.25 19.57
C SER A 3 13.00 7.36 19.59
N LEU A 4 12.42 7.65 18.42
CA LEU A 4 11.25 8.52 18.32
C LEU A 4 10.21 7.98 19.30
N ASN A 5 9.93 8.77 20.33
CA ASN A 5 8.97 8.40 21.36
C ASN A 5 7.56 8.54 20.75
N ILE A 6 7.10 7.50 20.04
CA ILE A 6 5.77 7.49 19.44
C ILE A 6 4.75 7.41 20.58
N PRO A 7 3.81 8.37 20.70
CA PRO A 7 2.80 8.34 21.75
C PRO A 7 1.98 7.05 21.72
N THR A 8 1.73 6.46 22.89
CA THR A 8 0.85 5.29 23.05
C THR A 8 -0.41 5.65 23.84
N LYS A 9 -1.52 4.99 23.53
CA LYS A 9 -2.78 5.07 24.30
C LYS A 9 -3.34 3.65 24.48
N PRO A 10 -4.04 3.35 25.59
CA PRO A 10 -4.69 2.06 25.78
C PRO A 10 -5.84 1.88 24.78
N ASN A 11 -5.91 0.72 24.13
CA ASN A 11 -7.06 0.31 23.30
C ASN A 11 -8.19 -0.29 24.18
N HIS A 12 -9.23 -0.82 23.54
CA HIS A 12 -10.38 -1.42 24.25
C HIS A 12 -10.01 -2.61 25.15
N ASP A 13 -8.92 -3.30 24.85
CA ASP A 13 -8.41 -4.44 25.63
C ASP A 13 -7.38 -4.00 26.70
N GLY A 14 -7.13 -2.70 26.83
CA GLY A 14 -6.17 -2.13 27.77
C GLY A 14 -4.71 -2.20 27.30
N GLU A 15 -4.45 -2.64 26.06
CA GLU A 15 -3.10 -2.73 25.50
C GLU A 15 -2.59 -1.35 25.08
N GLN A 16 -1.32 -1.07 25.35
CA GLN A 16 -0.70 0.19 24.93
C GLN A 16 -0.37 0.15 23.44
N VAL A 17 -1.11 0.92 22.65
CA VAL A 17 -1.00 0.96 21.19
C VAL A 17 -0.38 2.27 20.73
N ALA A 18 0.64 2.18 19.88
CA ALA A 18 1.27 3.34 19.25
C ALA A 18 0.32 4.08 18.31
N GLU A 19 0.47 5.40 18.21
CA GLU A 19 -0.31 6.23 17.28
C GLU A 19 -0.21 5.71 15.84
N GLY A 20 -1.35 5.65 15.15
CA GLY A 20 -1.41 5.20 13.76
C GLY A 20 -1.56 3.69 13.59
N TYR A 21 -1.67 2.94 14.69
CA TYR A 21 -2.04 1.53 14.68
C TYR A 21 -3.52 1.36 15.05
N TYR A 22 -4.09 0.20 14.69
CA TYR A 22 -5.46 -0.15 15.07
C TYR A 22 -5.63 -0.06 16.59
N GLY A 23 -6.67 0.62 17.06
CA GLY A 23 -6.88 0.94 18.47
C GLY A 23 -6.30 2.29 18.93
N ASN A 24 -5.50 2.97 18.10
CA ASN A 24 -5.02 4.33 18.34
C ASN A 24 -4.92 5.14 17.04
N LEU A 25 -6.07 5.32 16.37
CA LEU A 25 -6.20 6.10 15.13
C LEU A 25 -6.88 7.44 15.40
N GLU A 26 -6.13 8.54 15.25
CA GLU A 26 -6.69 9.89 15.22
C GLU A 26 -7.67 10.07 14.03
N PRO A 27 -8.60 11.04 14.10
CA PRO A 27 -9.59 11.25 13.03
C PRO A 27 -8.97 11.48 11.64
N ALA A 28 -7.79 12.09 11.57
CA ALA A 28 -7.04 12.27 10.32
C ALA A 28 -6.56 10.92 9.74
N HIS A 29 -6.04 10.02 10.59
CA HIS A 29 -5.61 8.68 10.18
C HIS A 29 -6.76 7.87 9.60
N GLN A 30 -7.93 7.94 10.26
CA GLN A 30 -9.12 7.25 9.77
C GLN A 30 -9.61 7.81 8.43
N ARG A 31 -9.49 9.13 8.20
CA ARG A 31 -9.81 9.74 6.90
C ARG A 31 -8.86 9.22 5.81
N SER A 32 -7.56 9.21 6.05
CA SER A 32 -6.58 8.70 5.09
C SER A 32 -6.77 7.21 4.80
N LEU A 33 -7.10 6.40 5.82
CA LEU A 33 -7.41 4.97 5.64
C LEU A 33 -8.64 4.76 4.75
N ARG A 34 -9.74 5.46 5.02
CA ARG A 34 -10.96 5.38 4.19
C ARG A 34 -10.70 5.85 2.76
N GLU A 35 -9.96 6.94 2.60
CA GLU A 35 -9.62 7.46 1.29
C GLU A 35 -8.73 6.50 0.49
N MET A 36 -7.74 5.89 1.14
CA MET A 36 -6.89 4.88 0.52
C MET A 36 -7.71 3.67 0.06
N TRP A 37 -8.62 3.16 0.89
CA TRP A 37 -9.52 2.07 0.52
C TRP A 37 -10.43 2.41 -0.67
N ARG A 38 -11.04 3.58 -0.63
CA ARG A 38 -11.91 4.07 -1.71
C ARG A 38 -11.15 4.09 -3.04
N ARG A 39 -9.97 4.71 -3.06
CA ARG A 39 -9.13 4.80 -4.27
C ARG A 39 -8.56 3.46 -4.69
N PHE A 40 -8.23 2.59 -3.75
CA PHE A 40 -7.78 1.24 -4.05
C PHE A 40 -8.85 0.43 -4.80
N HIS A 41 -10.12 0.55 -4.40
CA HIS A 41 -11.22 -0.08 -5.13
C HIS A 41 -11.42 0.51 -6.54
N GLU A 42 -11.20 1.81 -6.75
CA GLU A 42 -11.21 2.40 -8.10
C GLU A 42 -10.12 1.79 -9.00
N LEU A 43 -8.97 1.39 -8.44
CA LEU A 43 -7.93 0.72 -9.22
C LEU A 43 -8.37 -0.65 -9.74
N TYR A 44 -9.33 -1.32 -9.10
CA TYR A 44 -9.85 -2.62 -9.57
C TYR A 44 -10.55 -2.52 -10.92
N GLU A 45 -11.09 -1.35 -11.24
CA GLU A 45 -11.83 -1.10 -12.47
C GLU A 45 -10.93 -0.61 -13.62
N ARG A 46 -9.63 -0.42 -13.36
CA ARG A 46 -8.68 0.01 -14.39
C ARG A 46 -8.20 -1.17 -15.23
N ASN A 47 -8.25 -1.01 -16.55
CA ASN A 47 -7.68 -1.95 -17.53
C ASN A 47 -8.16 -3.40 -17.34
N VAL A 48 -9.44 -3.61 -17.04
CA VAL A 48 -10.03 -4.93 -16.77
C VAL A 48 -9.86 -5.87 -17.97
N GLU A 49 -9.98 -5.34 -19.18
CA GLU A 49 -9.78 -6.05 -20.44
C GLU A 49 -8.35 -6.58 -20.60
N VAL A 50 -7.36 -5.94 -19.99
CA VAL A 50 -5.97 -6.46 -19.96
C VAL A 50 -5.92 -7.72 -19.11
N SER A 51 -6.53 -7.70 -17.92
CA SER A 51 -6.62 -8.87 -17.04
C SER A 51 -7.35 -10.03 -17.72
N GLU A 52 -8.47 -9.75 -18.40
CA GLU A 52 -9.23 -10.78 -19.11
C GLU A 52 -8.44 -11.45 -20.23
N ARG A 53 -7.70 -10.65 -21.03
CA ARG A 53 -6.81 -11.21 -22.06
C ARG A 53 -5.70 -12.06 -21.46
N LEU A 54 -5.12 -11.62 -20.35
CA LEU A 54 -4.08 -12.37 -19.64
C LEU A 54 -4.60 -13.70 -19.09
N GLU A 55 -5.77 -13.70 -18.43
CA GLU A 55 -6.40 -14.93 -17.95
C GLU A 55 -6.66 -15.92 -19.09
N LYS A 56 -7.16 -15.44 -20.25
CA LYS A 56 -7.34 -16.28 -21.46
C LYS A 56 -6.02 -16.83 -22.01
N ALA A 57 -4.90 -16.14 -21.78
CA ALA A 57 -3.56 -16.57 -22.16
C ALA A 57 -2.87 -17.48 -21.11
N GLY A 58 -3.59 -17.88 -20.04
CA GLY A 58 -3.05 -18.76 -18.99
C GLY A 58 -2.54 -18.01 -17.74
N GLY A 59 -2.79 -16.71 -17.65
CA GLY A 59 -2.41 -15.86 -16.51
C GLY A 59 -0.95 -15.40 -16.53
N PRO A 60 -0.52 -14.55 -15.57
CA PRO A 60 0.83 -14.05 -15.48
C PRO A 60 1.78 -15.14 -14.97
N THR A 61 3.03 -15.10 -15.43
CA THR A 61 4.09 -15.93 -14.87
C THR A 61 4.35 -15.57 -13.41
N SER A 62 4.58 -16.57 -12.56
CA SER A 62 4.80 -16.41 -11.12
C SER A 62 5.97 -15.48 -10.79
N GLU A 63 7.02 -15.49 -11.62
CA GLU A 63 8.22 -14.66 -11.49
C GLU A 63 7.94 -13.15 -11.57
N GLY A 64 6.86 -12.72 -12.23
CA GLY A 64 6.54 -11.29 -12.42
C GLY A 64 5.36 -10.77 -11.60
N PHE A 65 4.53 -11.65 -11.01
CA PHE A 65 3.27 -11.27 -10.37
C PHE A 65 3.29 -11.41 -8.85
N ALA A 66 4.05 -12.36 -8.30
CA ALA A 66 4.13 -12.59 -6.85
C ALA A 66 5.30 -11.87 -6.15
N ALA A 67 6.19 -11.24 -6.92
CA ALA A 67 7.38 -10.59 -6.38
C ALA A 67 7.06 -9.19 -5.86
N MET A 68 6.27 -9.10 -4.78
CA MET A 68 6.31 -7.88 -3.96
C MET A 68 7.64 -7.89 -3.21
N ASP A 69 8.61 -7.11 -3.70
CA ASP A 69 9.96 -7.10 -3.14
C ASP A 69 9.93 -6.51 -1.73
N GLU A 70 9.88 -7.38 -0.73
CA GLU A 70 9.92 -7.00 0.70
C GLU A 70 11.19 -6.20 1.05
N ASN A 71 12.25 -6.32 0.25
CA ASN A 71 13.49 -5.55 0.43
C ASN A 71 13.34 -4.07 0.04
N LYS A 72 12.50 -3.73 -0.93
CA LYS A 72 12.16 -2.35 -1.31
C LYS A 72 11.43 -1.64 -0.18
N ALA A 73 10.60 -2.35 0.58
CA ALA A 73 9.90 -1.82 1.76
C ALA A 73 10.86 -1.46 2.92
N LYS A 74 12.05 -2.07 3.00
CA LYS A 74 13.05 -1.82 4.07
C LYS A 74 13.95 -0.60 3.81
N LYS A 75 14.02 -0.08 2.58
CA LYS A 75 14.78 1.15 2.26
C LYS A 75 13.90 2.41 2.39
N GLY A 76 13.61 2.81 3.62
CA GLY A 76 13.04 4.13 3.92
C GLY A 76 14.07 5.26 3.69
N PRO A 77 13.71 6.41 3.07
CA PRO A 77 14.68 7.45 2.73
C PRO A 77 15.30 8.20 3.93
N LYS A 78 16.61 8.50 3.82
CA LYS A 78 17.22 9.72 4.38
C LYS A 78 17.11 10.84 3.33
N GLY A 79 16.85 12.06 3.80
CA GLY A 79 16.09 13.09 3.09
C GLY A 79 16.85 14.03 2.14
N ASP A 80 16.09 14.53 1.15
CA ASP A 80 16.11 15.88 0.59
C ASP A 80 14.75 16.10 -0.13
N ALA A 81 14.19 17.30 -0.15
CA ALA A 81 12.81 17.54 -0.62
C ALA A 81 12.64 17.31 -2.14
N ALA A 82 13.65 17.69 -2.94
CA ALA A 82 13.67 17.43 -4.38
C ALA A 82 13.79 15.93 -4.70
N MET A 83 14.40 15.15 -3.80
CA MET A 83 14.49 13.70 -3.93
C MET A 83 13.14 13.03 -3.63
N ASP A 84 12.24 13.69 -2.91
CA ASP A 84 10.96 13.12 -2.49
C ASP A 84 9.90 13.19 -3.61
N ASP A 85 9.86 14.30 -4.36
CA ASP A 85 8.97 14.44 -5.53
C ASP A 85 9.35 13.48 -6.66
N ALA A 86 10.65 13.34 -6.94
CA ALA A 86 11.14 12.38 -7.93
C ALA A 86 10.76 10.94 -7.54
N LYS A 87 10.86 10.59 -6.25
CA LYS A 87 10.43 9.29 -5.73
C LYS A 87 8.91 9.10 -5.83
N LYS A 88 8.12 10.12 -5.50
CA LYS A 88 6.66 10.06 -5.66
C LYS A 88 6.29 9.80 -7.12
N ALA A 89 6.95 10.47 -8.07
CA ALA A 89 6.74 10.26 -9.49
C ALA A 89 7.13 8.83 -9.93
N GLU A 90 8.24 8.30 -9.41
CA GLU A 90 8.69 6.93 -9.66
C GLU A 90 7.70 5.90 -9.11
N GLU A 91 7.26 6.03 -7.86
CA GLU A 91 6.26 5.15 -7.24
C GLU A 91 4.95 5.12 -8.06
N LEU A 92 4.45 6.29 -8.45
CA LEU A 92 3.24 6.40 -9.29
C LEU A 92 3.43 5.78 -10.67
N LYS A 93 4.63 5.91 -11.25
CA LYS A 93 4.96 5.29 -12.53
C LYS A 93 4.96 3.77 -12.42
N GLU A 94 5.56 3.21 -11.37
CA GLU A 94 5.59 1.76 -11.14
C GLU A 94 4.18 1.19 -10.98
N MET A 95 3.33 1.84 -10.19
CA MET A 95 1.91 1.47 -10.07
C MET A 95 1.20 1.48 -11.43
N ASN A 96 1.37 2.54 -12.23
CA ASN A 96 0.74 2.62 -13.54
C ASN A 96 1.25 1.53 -14.49
N GLN A 97 2.56 1.24 -14.47
CA GLN A 97 3.13 0.14 -15.25
C GLN A 97 2.56 -1.22 -14.84
N PHE A 98 2.36 -1.46 -13.54
CA PHE A 98 1.69 -2.67 -13.05
C PHE A 98 0.26 -2.76 -13.60
N LEU A 99 -0.52 -1.68 -13.51
CA LEU A 99 -1.90 -1.63 -13.99
C LEU A 99 -2.00 -1.76 -15.51
N GLU A 100 -1.08 -1.19 -16.27
CA GLU A 100 -0.99 -1.35 -17.72
C GLU A 100 -0.62 -2.78 -18.12
N LYS A 101 0.27 -3.42 -17.35
CA LYS A 101 0.75 -4.77 -17.61
C LYS A 101 -0.28 -5.83 -17.23
N TYR A 102 -0.91 -5.71 -16.07
CA TYR A 102 -1.75 -6.76 -15.49
C TYR A 102 -3.23 -6.37 -15.34
N GLY A 103 -3.53 -5.10 -15.14
CA GLY A 103 -4.88 -4.60 -14.84
C GLY A 103 -5.29 -4.72 -13.37
N GLY A 104 -6.36 -4.01 -13.02
CA GLY A 104 -6.93 -3.91 -11.68
C GLY A 104 -7.35 -5.23 -11.04
N PRO A 105 -8.00 -6.17 -11.75
CA PRO A 105 -8.35 -7.49 -11.20
C PRO A 105 -7.17 -8.28 -10.65
N TYR A 106 -6.00 -8.16 -11.27
CA TYR A 106 -4.76 -8.79 -10.79
C TYR A 106 -4.18 -8.07 -9.58
N LEU A 107 -4.24 -6.74 -9.51
CA LEU A 107 -3.90 -5.99 -8.30
C LEU A 107 -4.76 -6.45 -7.10
N ARG A 108 -6.08 -6.59 -7.31
CA ARG A 108 -7.00 -7.11 -6.30
C ARG A 108 -6.58 -8.49 -5.81
N ARG A 109 -6.27 -9.41 -6.73
CA ARG A 109 -5.85 -10.78 -6.40
C ARG A 109 -4.55 -10.77 -5.58
N ALA A 110 -3.55 -10.00 -6.01
CA ALA A 110 -2.28 -9.88 -5.30
C ALA A 110 -2.47 -9.37 -3.87
N PHE A 111 -3.28 -8.34 -3.68
CA PHE A 111 -3.56 -7.78 -2.36
C PHE A 111 -4.23 -8.80 -1.42
N TRP A 112 -5.23 -9.54 -1.89
CA TRP A 112 -5.91 -10.53 -1.04
C TRP A 112 -5.03 -11.75 -0.72
N GLU A 113 -4.12 -12.15 -1.61
CA GLU A 113 -3.11 -13.16 -1.26
C GLU A 113 -2.08 -12.61 -0.25
N PHE A 114 -1.65 -11.35 -0.42
CA PHE A 114 -0.72 -10.69 0.51
C PHE A 114 -1.32 -10.52 1.92
N THR A 115 -2.62 -10.30 2.02
CA THR A 115 -3.32 -10.05 3.29
C THR A 115 -4.04 -11.26 3.87
N LYS A 116 -3.94 -12.43 3.24
CA LYS A 116 -4.73 -13.63 3.55
C LYS A 116 -4.69 -14.11 5.00
N LEU A 117 -3.64 -13.76 5.74
CA LEU A 117 -3.41 -14.14 7.13
C LEU A 117 -3.42 -12.94 8.11
N ASP A 118 -3.81 -11.75 7.63
CA ASP A 118 -3.79 -10.51 8.40
C ASP A 118 -5.10 -9.72 8.22
N HIS A 119 -5.39 -8.79 9.12
CA HIS A 119 -6.48 -7.84 8.89
C HIS A 119 -6.08 -6.88 7.76
N PRO A 120 -6.91 -6.66 6.72
CA PRO A 120 -6.50 -5.91 5.54
C PRO A 120 -6.19 -4.43 5.83
N ASP A 121 -6.86 -3.82 6.82
CA ASP A 121 -6.50 -2.48 7.30
C ASP A 121 -5.07 -2.42 7.86
N THR A 122 -4.55 -3.49 8.46
CA THR A 122 -3.19 -3.50 9.00
C THR A 122 -2.17 -3.27 7.88
N THR A 123 -2.43 -3.83 6.70
CA THR A 123 -1.63 -3.61 5.49
C THR A 123 -1.74 -2.18 5.00
N MET A 124 -2.95 -1.64 4.85
CA MET A 124 -3.16 -0.24 4.42
C MET A 124 -2.47 0.74 5.38
N LEU A 125 -2.67 0.56 6.69
CA LEU A 125 -2.05 1.37 7.73
C LEU A 125 -0.51 1.26 7.72
N ARG A 126 0.05 0.09 7.38
CA ARG A 126 1.51 -0.07 7.21
C ARG A 126 2.05 0.85 6.12
N PHE A 127 1.42 0.87 4.95
CA PHE A 127 1.83 1.73 3.83
C PHE A 127 1.59 3.22 4.11
N LEU A 128 0.45 3.57 4.72
CA LEU A 128 0.15 4.94 5.14
C LEU A 128 1.21 5.48 6.10
N ARG A 129 1.57 4.73 7.16
CA ARG A 129 2.63 5.14 8.08
C ARG A 129 3.98 5.28 7.35
N ALA A 130 4.32 4.32 6.50
CA ALA A 130 5.58 4.33 5.73
C ALA A 130 5.70 5.53 4.76
N ARG A 131 4.58 6.17 4.40
CA ARG A 131 4.51 7.36 3.55
C ARG A 131 3.97 8.59 4.26
N LYS A 132 4.11 8.63 5.60
CA LYS A 132 3.73 9.79 6.43
C LYS A 132 2.29 10.26 6.15
N TRP A 133 1.40 9.31 5.91
CA TRP A 133 -0.02 9.51 5.60
C TRP A 133 -0.32 10.19 4.25
N ASP A 134 0.66 10.29 3.32
CA ASP A 134 0.40 10.61 1.91
C ASP A 134 -0.29 9.41 1.24
N VAL A 135 -1.57 9.58 0.93
CA VAL A 135 -2.42 8.53 0.34
C VAL A 135 -1.97 8.15 -1.07
N ASP A 136 -1.52 9.11 -1.89
CA ASP A 136 -1.06 8.80 -3.26
C ASP A 136 0.14 7.86 -3.21
N ARG A 137 1.11 8.19 -2.36
CA ARG A 137 2.35 7.43 -2.23
C ARG A 137 2.13 6.09 -1.55
N ALA A 138 1.26 6.04 -0.55
CA ALA A 138 0.90 4.78 0.10
C ALA A 138 0.23 3.82 -0.89
N LEU A 139 -0.70 4.34 -1.72
CA LEU A 139 -1.38 3.55 -2.74
C LEU A 139 -0.43 3.11 -3.84
N ALA A 140 0.45 4.01 -4.29
CA ALA A 140 1.47 3.69 -5.29
C ALA A 140 2.44 2.61 -4.79
N MET A 141 2.89 2.68 -3.53
CA MET A 141 3.74 1.65 -2.92
C MET A 141 3.03 0.31 -2.74
N LEU A 142 1.71 0.31 -2.49
CA LEU A 142 0.93 -0.92 -2.37
C LEU A 142 0.77 -1.64 -3.71
N ALA A 143 0.70 -0.90 -4.81
CA ALA A 143 0.40 -1.41 -6.14
C ALA A 143 1.62 -1.54 -7.07
N ALA A 144 2.83 -1.25 -6.55
CA ALA A 144 4.12 -1.38 -7.22
C ALA A 144 4.85 -2.65 -6.76
#